data_AF-G0MUC7-F1
#
_entry.id   AF-G0MUC7-F1
#
_cell.length_a   1.000
_cell.length_b   1.000
_cell.length_c   1.000
_cell.angle_alpha   90.00
_cell.angle_beta   90.00
_cell.angle_gamma   90.00
#
_symmetry.space_group_name_H-M   'P 1'
#
loop_
_entity.id
_entity.type
_entity.pdbx_description
1 polymer ?
#
loop_
_entity_poly.entity_id
_entity_poly.type
_entity_poly.pdbx_seq_one_letter_code
_entity_poly.pdbx_strand_id
1 'polypeptide(L)'
;MVSDANCVFNHSEVTSKTIKFFPNCSLVYGILIFNNNTDVSYAQLEKTFKNMDRLAGGIRVENSKLTSLSFLPYTYFWFYCKNYGLYVINNPLLTNFWAFTEIRIMPGTDYKECTFKIENNKKLDMSTVCKEGYLADLLEMETNGNLEDCGCNGNKTMTSLSLYESCDSIYNGLSLINMSATPQELSSLSNIQIIKGSLNIQNTNIQNLSFLEHFQHLRANTKDGVILNLQNNPNMTRLAFSNLTSIKNANLDGYQNFNLENLHPDFCVTMDEFHGLALFDVSFVNLHAKLCADGIEEKEAQCIFKSMKELPDICFIIIGDLKIGSGDEEFIAKLQYLVYLFGSLEIRNTKLENLSFMEIFRMIVSLNGVFSAERRCLIEVICFQETQPVLQIIGNKDLTNSTFGNMTVIVS
;
A
#
# COMPACT_ATOMS: atom_id res chain seq x y z
N MET A 1 -28.76 0.19 -2.34
CA MET A 1 -29.74 -0.39 -3.30
C MET A 1 -31.03 -0.66 -2.54
N VAL A 2 -32.19 -0.44 -3.16
CA VAL A 2 -33.49 -0.81 -2.56
C VAL A 2 -33.77 -2.26 -2.94
N SER A 3 -34.19 -3.07 -1.97
CA SER A 3 -34.51 -4.48 -2.19
C SER A 3 -35.90 -4.62 -2.83
N ASP A 4 -35.99 -5.33 -3.96
CA ASP A 4 -37.26 -5.85 -4.45
C ASP A 4 -37.59 -7.13 -3.68
N ALA A 5 -38.71 -7.11 -2.96
CA ALA A 5 -39.18 -8.24 -2.15
C ALA A 5 -39.35 -9.54 -2.95
N ASN A 6 -39.63 -9.47 -4.26
CA ASN A 6 -39.76 -10.63 -5.14
C ASN A 6 -38.40 -11.26 -5.49
N CYS A 7 -37.30 -10.53 -5.30
CA CYS A 7 -35.94 -10.98 -5.58
C CYS A 7 -35.16 -11.34 -4.30
N VAL A 8 -35.84 -11.49 -3.17
CA VAL A 8 -35.25 -11.96 -1.90
C VAL A 8 -35.41 -13.47 -1.77
N PHE A 9 -34.29 -14.19 -1.66
CA PHE A 9 -34.30 -15.59 -1.25
C PHE A 9 -34.36 -15.69 0.28
N ASN A 10 -35.59 -15.79 0.80
CA ASN A 10 -35.87 -15.84 2.25
C ASN A 10 -35.52 -17.17 2.94
N HIS A 11 -34.78 -18.05 2.28
CA HIS A 11 -34.26 -19.29 2.82
C HIS A 11 -32.73 -19.27 2.71
N SER A 12 -32.01 -19.54 3.79
CA SER A 12 -30.54 -19.51 3.71
C SER A 12 -29.96 -20.83 3.20
N GLU A 13 -30.49 -21.97 3.65
CA GLU A 13 -30.00 -23.30 3.25
C GLU A 13 -30.55 -23.71 1.88
N VAL A 14 -29.68 -24.16 0.97
CA VAL A 14 -30.06 -24.64 -0.37
C VAL A 14 -30.24 -26.16 -0.35
N THR A 15 -31.50 -26.58 -0.46
CA THR A 15 -31.97 -27.98 -0.48
C THR A 15 -33.08 -28.14 -1.52
N SER A 16 -33.46 -29.37 -1.85
CA SER A 16 -34.60 -29.71 -2.72
C SER A 16 -35.91 -29.07 -2.25
N LYS A 17 -36.05 -28.82 -0.95
CA LYS A 17 -37.24 -28.17 -0.34
C LYS A 17 -37.23 -26.65 -0.53
N THR A 18 -36.07 -26.01 -0.46
CA THR A 18 -35.93 -24.54 -0.46
C THR A 18 -35.62 -23.96 -1.83
N ILE A 19 -34.87 -24.67 -2.68
CA ILE A 19 -34.41 -24.18 -3.99
C ILE A 19 -35.55 -23.81 -4.95
N LYS A 20 -36.73 -24.45 -4.79
CA LYS A 20 -37.95 -24.12 -5.56
C LYS A 20 -38.51 -22.71 -5.27
N PHE A 21 -38.07 -22.07 -4.20
CA PHE A 21 -38.39 -20.68 -3.85
C PHE A 21 -37.29 -19.70 -4.25
N PHE A 22 -36.24 -20.15 -4.95
CA PHE A 22 -35.19 -19.26 -5.44
C PHE A 22 -35.77 -18.29 -6.48
N PRO A 23 -35.57 -16.97 -6.32
CA PRO A 23 -36.19 -15.98 -7.19
C PRO A 23 -35.56 -15.98 -8.58
N ASN A 24 -36.40 -15.87 -9.61
CA ASN A 24 -35.97 -15.76 -11.00
C ASN A 24 -35.61 -14.30 -11.35
N CYS A 25 -34.59 -13.76 -10.68
CA CYS A 25 -34.12 -12.37 -10.84
C CYS A 25 -32.65 -12.32 -11.26
N SER A 26 -32.27 -11.22 -11.93
CA SER A 26 -30.87 -10.92 -12.28
C SER A 26 -30.07 -10.48 -11.05
N LEU A 27 -30.61 -9.55 -10.26
CA LEU A 27 -30.13 -9.24 -8.91
C LEU A 27 -30.93 -10.02 -7.86
N VAL A 28 -30.25 -10.83 -7.06
CA VAL A 28 -30.85 -11.61 -5.96
C VAL A 28 -30.29 -11.13 -4.62
N TYR A 29 -31.15 -11.02 -3.62
CA TYR A 29 -30.79 -10.73 -2.24
C TYR A 29 -30.90 -12.01 -1.39
N GLY A 30 -29.83 -12.45 -0.73
CA GLY A 30 -29.88 -13.65 0.10
C GLY A 30 -28.52 -14.21 0.51
N ILE A 31 -28.51 -15.09 1.51
CA ILE A 31 -27.31 -15.81 1.95
C ILE A 31 -27.44 -17.24 1.47
N LEU A 32 -26.54 -17.70 0.61
CA LEU A 32 -26.60 -19.05 0.04
C LEU A 32 -25.74 -20.00 0.89
N ILE A 33 -26.37 -20.91 1.62
CA ILE A 33 -25.70 -21.89 2.48
C ILE A 33 -25.83 -23.28 1.84
N PHE A 34 -24.67 -23.87 1.55
CA PHE A 34 -24.52 -25.23 1.04
C PHE A 34 -23.79 -26.07 2.09
N ASN A 35 -24.35 -27.21 2.48
CA ASN A 35 -23.79 -28.01 3.57
C ASN A 35 -24.13 -29.51 3.38
N ASN A 36 -24.02 -30.32 4.43
CA ASN A 36 -24.31 -31.76 4.38
C ASN A 36 -25.80 -32.09 4.11
N ASN A 37 -26.72 -31.13 4.31
CA ASN A 37 -28.15 -31.23 4.00
C ASN A 37 -28.47 -30.89 2.53
N THR A 38 -27.53 -30.31 1.78
CA THR A 38 -27.71 -29.99 0.35
C THR A 38 -27.81 -31.29 -0.45
N ASP A 39 -29.05 -31.63 -0.80
CA ASP A 39 -29.48 -32.81 -1.55
C ASP A 39 -29.78 -32.50 -3.04
N VAL A 40 -29.35 -31.33 -3.50
CA VAL A 40 -29.55 -30.82 -4.88
C VAL A 40 -28.36 -31.19 -5.76
N SER A 41 -28.62 -31.59 -7.02
CA SER A 41 -27.55 -31.91 -7.98
C SER A 41 -26.91 -30.66 -8.58
N TYR A 42 -25.66 -30.77 -9.04
CA TYR A 42 -24.94 -29.67 -9.72
C TYR A 42 -25.76 -29.05 -10.86
N ALA A 43 -26.34 -29.88 -11.73
CA ALA A 43 -27.16 -29.42 -12.85
C ALA A 43 -28.47 -28.73 -12.43
N GLN A 44 -29.00 -29.05 -11.24
CA GLN A 44 -30.13 -28.30 -10.67
C GLN A 44 -29.68 -26.94 -10.12
N LEU A 45 -28.51 -26.86 -9.46
CA LEU A 45 -27.93 -25.59 -8.98
C LEU A 45 -27.65 -24.64 -10.16
N GLU A 46 -26.90 -25.11 -11.14
CA GLU A 46 -26.54 -24.37 -12.37
C GLU A 46 -27.81 -23.87 -13.10
N LYS A 47 -28.79 -24.75 -13.32
CA LYS A 47 -30.07 -24.38 -13.96
C LYS A 47 -30.88 -23.36 -13.16
N THR A 48 -30.82 -23.39 -11.83
CA THR A 48 -31.52 -22.43 -10.97
C THR A 48 -30.84 -21.07 -10.98
N PHE A 49 -29.51 -21.03 -10.86
CA PHE A 49 -28.78 -19.76 -10.72
C PHE A 49 -28.46 -19.06 -12.04
N LYS A 50 -28.55 -19.74 -13.19
CA LYS A 50 -28.20 -19.23 -14.54
C LYS A 50 -28.67 -17.81 -14.92
N ASN A 51 -29.75 -17.32 -14.31
CA ASN A 51 -30.34 -16.01 -14.62
C ASN A 51 -29.88 -14.90 -13.65
N MET A 52 -29.19 -15.26 -12.56
CA MET A 52 -28.63 -14.34 -11.57
C MET A 52 -27.27 -13.84 -12.07
N ASP A 53 -27.15 -12.54 -12.33
CA ASP A 53 -25.88 -11.86 -12.63
C ASP A 53 -25.30 -11.14 -11.41
N ARG A 54 -26.10 -10.94 -10.35
CA ARG A 54 -25.69 -10.22 -9.15
C ARG A 54 -26.25 -10.87 -7.90
N LEU A 55 -25.39 -11.11 -6.91
CA LEU A 55 -25.78 -11.55 -5.57
C LEU A 55 -25.43 -10.47 -4.54
N ALA A 56 -26.44 -10.02 -3.79
CA ALA A 56 -26.28 -9.14 -2.64
C ALA A 56 -26.58 -9.91 -1.35
N GLY A 57 -25.53 -10.27 -0.60
CA GLY A 57 -25.65 -11.17 0.54
C GLY A 57 -24.35 -11.93 0.79
N GLY A 58 -24.39 -13.24 0.98
CA GLY A 58 -23.20 -14.04 1.28
C GLY A 58 -23.27 -15.46 0.75
N ILE A 59 -22.12 -16.14 0.74
CA ILE A 59 -22.02 -17.54 0.30
C ILE A 59 -21.30 -18.32 1.40
N ARG A 60 -21.90 -19.43 1.85
CA ARG A 60 -21.30 -20.34 2.83
C ARG A 60 -21.37 -21.77 2.29
N VAL A 61 -20.24 -22.45 2.22
CA VAL A 61 -20.10 -23.83 1.77
C VAL A 61 -19.39 -24.58 2.90
N GLU A 62 -20.16 -25.23 3.76
CA GLU A 62 -19.69 -25.71 5.06
C GLU A 62 -20.02 -27.18 5.26
N ASN A 63 -19.00 -28.06 5.33
CA ASN A 63 -19.17 -29.51 5.49
C ASN A 63 -20.02 -30.16 4.38
N SER A 64 -19.95 -29.64 3.14
CA SER A 64 -20.73 -30.12 2.00
C SER A 64 -20.09 -31.30 1.29
N LYS A 65 -20.86 -31.93 0.38
CA LYS A 65 -20.39 -32.98 -0.54
C LYS A 65 -20.06 -32.45 -1.94
N LEU A 66 -20.03 -31.12 -2.11
CA LEU A 66 -19.79 -30.48 -3.40
C LEU A 66 -18.33 -30.67 -3.83
N THR A 67 -18.12 -30.93 -5.12
CA THR A 67 -16.79 -31.04 -5.75
C THR A 67 -16.35 -29.77 -6.47
N SER A 68 -17.28 -28.89 -6.81
CA SER A 68 -17.06 -27.65 -7.54
C SER A 68 -18.04 -26.57 -7.12
N LEU A 69 -17.62 -25.30 -7.14
CA LEU A 69 -18.49 -24.12 -7.00
C LEU A 69 -18.86 -23.45 -8.34
N SER A 70 -18.40 -23.98 -9.47
CA SER A 70 -18.66 -23.44 -10.83
C SER A 70 -20.13 -23.55 -11.29
N PHE A 71 -21.04 -24.04 -10.45
CA PHE A 71 -22.48 -23.91 -10.66
C PHE A 71 -22.99 -22.48 -10.41
N LEU A 72 -22.20 -21.65 -9.71
CA LEU A 72 -22.45 -20.22 -9.61
C LEU A 72 -22.15 -19.57 -10.97
N PRO A 73 -23.01 -18.67 -11.46
CA PRO A 73 -22.64 -17.81 -12.58
C PRO A 73 -21.38 -17.02 -12.23
N TYR A 74 -20.41 -16.99 -13.14
CA TYR A 74 -19.11 -16.35 -12.92
C TYR A 74 -18.79 -15.31 -14.00
N THR A 75 -19.11 -15.59 -15.27
CA THR A 75 -18.99 -14.63 -16.37
C THR A 75 -19.91 -13.42 -16.16
N TYR A 76 -19.33 -12.23 -16.04
CA TYR A 76 -20.04 -10.97 -15.72
C TYR A 76 -20.87 -11.01 -14.43
N PHE A 77 -20.46 -11.82 -13.44
CA PHE A 77 -21.15 -11.89 -12.15
C PHE A 77 -20.57 -10.88 -11.15
N TRP A 78 -21.43 -10.15 -10.42
CA TRP A 78 -20.99 -9.32 -9.29
C TRP A 78 -21.48 -9.86 -7.95
N PHE A 79 -20.57 -9.96 -7.00
CA PHE A 79 -20.84 -10.39 -5.63
C PHE A 79 -20.70 -9.23 -4.66
N TYR A 80 -21.85 -8.68 -4.22
CA TYR A 80 -21.95 -7.64 -3.20
C TYR A 80 -22.01 -8.29 -1.82
N CYS A 81 -20.85 -8.77 -1.36
CA CYS A 81 -20.74 -9.64 -0.19
C CYS A 81 -20.83 -8.92 1.17
N LYS A 82 -20.53 -7.62 1.20
CA LYS A 82 -20.62 -6.72 2.37
C LYS A 82 -20.28 -7.42 3.71
N ASN A 83 -21.22 -7.49 4.65
CA ASN A 83 -21.02 -8.03 5.99
C ASN A 83 -21.08 -9.57 6.07
N TYR A 84 -21.34 -10.28 4.97
CA TYR A 84 -21.62 -11.72 4.97
C TYR A 84 -20.51 -12.57 4.35
N GLY A 85 -19.69 -11.99 3.47
CA GLY A 85 -18.47 -12.62 2.95
C GLY A 85 -18.66 -13.94 2.18
N LEU A 86 -17.55 -14.66 2.06
CA LEU A 86 -17.44 -16.00 1.50
C LEU A 86 -16.79 -16.93 2.53
N TYR A 87 -17.49 -18.01 2.89
CA TYR A 87 -16.97 -19.06 3.77
C TYR A 87 -16.98 -20.39 3.04
N VAL A 88 -15.83 -21.04 2.88
CA VAL A 88 -15.70 -22.36 2.26
C VAL A 88 -14.89 -23.26 3.20
N ILE A 89 -15.58 -23.97 4.08
CA ILE A 89 -14.98 -24.60 5.26
C ILE A 89 -15.29 -26.09 5.31
N ASN A 90 -14.26 -26.91 5.54
CA ASN A 90 -14.35 -28.36 5.77
C ASN A 90 -15.06 -29.14 4.63
N ASN A 91 -14.81 -28.83 3.35
CA ASN A 91 -15.39 -29.58 2.22
C ASN A 91 -14.38 -30.62 1.68
N PRO A 92 -14.41 -31.89 2.13
CA PRO A 92 -13.36 -32.88 1.84
C PRO A 92 -13.34 -33.39 0.40
N LEU A 93 -14.33 -33.01 -0.41
CA LEU A 93 -14.46 -33.39 -1.82
C LEU A 93 -14.27 -32.22 -2.79
N LEU A 94 -14.16 -30.98 -2.30
CA LEU A 94 -14.05 -29.79 -3.12
C LEU A 94 -12.67 -29.72 -3.79
N THR A 95 -12.66 -29.62 -5.12
CA THR A 95 -11.43 -29.50 -5.94
C THR A 95 -11.44 -28.30 -6.87
N ASN A 96 -12.61 -27.71 -7.18
CA ASN A 96 -12.73 -26.61 -8.14
C ASN A 96 -13.39 -25.37 -7.50
N PHE A 97 -12.62 -24.28 -7.46
CA PHE A 97 -13.01 -22.95 -6.99
C PHE A 97 -12.89 -21.87 -8.08
N TRP A 98 -12.60 -22.27 -9.33
CA TRP A 98 -12.20 -21.37 -10.44
C TRP A 98 -13.17 -20.21 -10.71
N ALA A 99 -14.47 -20.41 -10.49
CA ALA A 99 -15.49 -19.38 -10.67
C ALA A 99 -15.14 -18.04 -9.97
N PHE A 100 -14.42 -18.09 -8.83
CA PHE A 100 -14.06 -16.90 -8.07
C PHE A 100 -12.91 -16.07 -8.65
N THR A 101 -12.20 -16.52 -9.70
CA THR A 101 -11.28 -15.64 -10.46
C THR A 101 -12.07 -14.64 -11.33
N GLU A 102 -13.21 -15.06 -11.87
CA GLU A 102 -14.05 -14.26 -12.79
C GLU A 102 -15.14 -13.43 -12.07
N ILE A 103 -15.54 -13.83 -10.87
CA ILE A 103 -16.54 -13.12 -10.06
C ILE A 103 -16.00 -11.75 -9.62
N ARG A 104 -16.72 -10.68 -9.99
CA ARG A 104 -16.41 -9.31 -9.55
C ARG A 104 -16.83 -9.10 -8.11
N ILE A 105 -15.85 -9.08 -7.21
CA ILE A 105 -16.06 -8.84 -5.79
C ILE A 105 -16.29 -7.35 -5.58
N MET A 106 -17.42 -6.98 -4.97
CA MET A 106 -17.80 -5.60 -4.71
C MET A 106 -17.74 -5.31 -3.20
N PRO A 107 -16.80 -4.46 -2.73
CA PRO A 107 -16.66 -4.14 -1.31
C PRO A 107 -17.84 -3.34 -0.77
N GLY A 108 -17.84 -3.12 0.55
CA GLY A 108 -18.80 -2.23 1.19
C GLY A 108 -18.62 -0.76 0.77
N THR A 109 -19.62 0.09 1.07
CA THR A 109 -19.55 1.54 0.87
C THR A 109 -18.53 2.25 1.78
N ASP A 110 -18.01 1.52 2.75
CA ASP A 110 -16.93 1.84 3.67
C ASP A 110 -15.55 1.37 3.16
N TYR A 111 -15.44 0.97 1.88
CA TYR A 111 -14.27 0.36 1.23
C TYR A 111 -13.78 -0.95 1.84
N LYS A 112 -14.41 -1.40 2.94
CA LYS A 112 -14.09 -2.66 3.60
C LYS A 112 -14.29 -3.83 2.65
N GLU A 113 -13.24 -4.65 2.52
CA GLU A 113 -13.29 -5.86 1.72
C GLU A 113 -14.21 -6.91 2.33
N CYS A 114 -14.67 -7.80 1.47
CA CYS A 114 -15.46 -8.94 1.92
C CYS A 114 -14.55 -9.94 2.61
N THR A 115 -14.96 -10.44 3.78
CA THR A 115 -14.23 -11.54 4.43
C THR A 115 -14.28 -12.80 3.57
N PHE A 116 -13.13 -13.23 3.06
CA PHE A 116 -12.96 -14.49 2.33
C PHE A 116 -12.22 -15.49 3.21
N LYS A 117 -12.84 -16.64 3.51
CA LYS A 117 -12.29 -17.67 4.39
C LYS A 117 -12.47 -19.06 3.79
N ILE A 118 -11.36 -19.67 3.36
CA ILE A 118 -11.32 -20.97 2.69
C ILE A 118 -10.43 -21.89 3.53
N GLU A 119 -11.03 -22.78 4.34
CA GLU A 119 -10.28 -23.59 5.32
C GLU A 119 -10.61 -25.09 5.26
N ASN A 120 -9.58 -25.92 5.49
CA ASN A 120 -9.68 -27.38 5.65
C ASN A 120 -10.27 -28.14 4.44
N ASN A 121 -10.21 -27.59 3.23
CA ASN A 121 -10.67 -28.25 2.01
C ASN A 121 -9.51 -29.07 1.42
N LYS A 122 -9.24 -30.25 2.00
CA LYS A 122 -8.04 -31.10 1.77
C LYS A 122 -7.75 -31.55 0.32
N LYS A 123 -8.57 -31.18 -0.65
CA LYS A 123 -8.36 -31.49 -2.09
C LYS A 123 -8.40 -30.23 -2.98
N LEU A 124 -8.56 -29.05 -2.37
CA LEU A 124 -8.63 -27.79 -3.07
C LEU A 124 -7.24 -27.18 -3.15
N ASP A 125 -6.70 -27.10 -4.35
CA ASP A 125 -5.47 -26.37 -4.66
C ASP A 125 -5.82 -24.91 -4.96
N MET A 126 -5.28 -23.97 -4.19
CA MET A 126 -5.51 -22.53 -4.37
C MET A 126 -4.32 -21.80 -4.99
N SER A 127 -3.20 -22.49 -5.26
CA SER A 127 -1.90 -21.89 -5.63
C SER A 127 -1.97 -20.99 -6.86
N THR A 128 -2.64 -21.45 -7.92
CA THR A 128 -2.90 -20.68 -9.15
C THR A 128 -4.07 -19.71 -8.97
N VAL A 129 -5.17 -20.16 -8.35
CA VAL A 129 -6.44 -19.43 -8.29
C VAL A 129 -6.28 -18.07 -7.57
N CYS A 130 -5.45 -18.01 -6.54
CA CYS A 130 -5.15 -16.77 -5.81
C CYS A 130 -4.19 -15.81 -6.52
N LYS A 131 -3.70 -16.17 -7.70
CA LYS A 131 -2.82 -15.34 -8.55
C LYS A 131 -3.52 -14.88 -9.83
N GLU A 132 -4.80 -15.21 -10.00
CA GLU A 132 -5.60 -14.89 -11.19
C GLU A 132 -6.86 -14.06 -10.92
N GLY A 133 -7.26 -13.28 -11.94
CA GLY A 133 -8.53 -12.55 -11.98
C GLY A 133 -8.76 -11.60 -10.79
N TYR A 134 -10.03 -11.44 -10.41
CA TYR A 134 -10.44 -10.56 -9.30
C TYR A 134 -10.01 -11.07 -7.92
N LEU A 135 -9.72 -12.38 -7.78
CA LEU A 135 -9.23 -12.94 -6.52
C LEU A 135 -7.79 -12.51 -6.23
N ALA A 136 -6.96 -12.31 -7.27
CA ALA A 136 -5.59 -11.81 -7.15
C ALA A 136 -5.51 -10.40 -6.55
N ASP A 137 -6.55 -9.59 -6.70
CA ASP A 137 -6.60 -8.21 -6.21
C ASP A 137 -7.10 -8.08 -4.77
N LEU A 138 -7.71 -9.13 -4.19
CA LEU A 138 -8.08 -9.13 -2.76
C LEU A 138 -6.86 -8.95 -1.86
N LEU A 139 -7.06 -8.19 -0.78
CA LEU A 139 -6.10 -7.96 0.29
C LEU A 139 -6.47 -8.73 1.57
N GLU A 140 -7.76 -8.85 1.87
CA GLU A 140 -8.28 -9.58 3.03
C GLU A 140 -8.76 -11.00 2.66
N MET A 141 -7.95 -12.01 2.97
CA MET A 141 -8.32 -13.42 2.78
C MET A 141 -7.63 -14.34 3.80
N GLU A 142 -8.33 -15.39 4.21
CA GLU A 142 -7.82 -16.47 5.03
C GLU A 142 -7.88 -17.80 4.27
N THR A 143 -6.71 -18.37 3.97
CA THR A 143 -6.58 -19.76 3.48
C THR A 143 -5.74 -20.57 4.46
N ASN A 144 -6.24 -21.72 4.91
CA ASN A 144 -5.50 -22.60 5.83
C ASN A 144 -5.98 -24.05 5.75
N GLY A 145 -5.05 -24.99 5.56
CA GLY A 145 -5.31 -26.44 5.61
C GLY A 145 -6.04 -26.98 4.39
N ASN A 146 -5.94 -26.28 3.25
CA ASN A 146 -6.38 -26.79 1.95
C ASN A 146 -5.34 -27.78 1.39
N LEU A 147 -5.40 -28.14 0.10
CA LEU A 147 -4.31 -28.92 -0.51
C LEU A 147 -3.06 -28.05 -0.70
N GLU A 148 -3.27 -26.83 -1.19
CA GLU A 148 -2.30 -25.74 -1.22
C GLU A 148 -3.03 -24.44 -0.84
N ASP A 149 -2.39 -23.58 -0.05
CA ASP A 149 -2.92 -22.31 0.44
C ASP A 149 -2.34 -21.11 -0.35
N CYS A 150 -2.98 -19.95 -0.27
CA CYS A 150 -2.66 -18.79 -1.11
C CYS A 150 -1.47 -17.95 -0.64
N GLY A 151 -0.99 -18.21 0.58
CA GLY A 151 -0.05 -17.35 1.30
C GLY A 151 -0.43 -17.27 2.78
N CYS A 152 0.30 -16.42 3.50
CA CYS A 152 0.20 -16.31 4.95
C CYS A 152 -0.77 -15.18 5.38
N ASN A 153 -1.35 -15.30 6.58
CA ASN A 153 -2.17 -14.24 7.19
C ASN A 153 -1.34 -13.52 8.26
N GLY A 154 -1.01 -12.24 8.06
CA GLY A 154 -0.14 -11.47 8.95
C GLY A 154 -0.85 -10.65 10.03
N ASN A 155 -2.17 -10.79 10.18
CA ASN A 155 -2.96 -10.22 11.29
C ASN A 155 -3.24 -11.24 12.41
N LYS A 156 -3.09 -12.54 12.13
CA LYS A 156 -3.07 -13.55 13.20
C LYS A 156 -1.80 -13.33 14.04
N THR A 157 -1.95 -13.33 15.37
CA THR A 157 -0.82 -13.26 16.31
C THR A 157 0.03 -14.54 16.18
N MET A 158 0.95 -14.54 15.23
CA MET A 158 1.82 -15.67 14.95
C MET A 158 2.76 -15.89 16.13
N THR A 159 2.71 -17.09 16.71
CA THR A 159 3.58 -17.49 17.83
C THR A 159 5.03 -17.72 17.41
N SER A 160 5.31 -17.77 16.10
CA SER A 160 6.65 -17.87 15.51
C SER A 160 6.66 -17.23 14.13
N LEU A 161 7.75 -16.54 13.77
CA LEU A 161 7.98 -16.05 12.41
C LEU A 161 8.28 -17.17 11.41
N SER A 162 8.71 -18.35 11.87
CA SER A 162 8.99 -19.52 11.00
C SER A 162 7.78 -19.99 10.18
N LEU A 163 6.56 -19.57 10.56
CA LEU A 163 5.34 -19.87 9.83
C LEU A 163 5.23 -19.11 8.50
N TYR A 164 6.09 -18.11 8.24
CA TYR A 164 6.17 -17.38 6.98
C TYR A 164 7.17 -17.98 5.96
N GLU A 165 8.01 -18.95 6.36
CA GLU A 165 9.10 -19.48 5.51
C GLU A 165 8.63 -20.03 4.16
N SER A 166 7.43 -20.64 4.12
CA SER A 166 6.83 -21.23 2.93
C SER A 166 5.99 -20.25 2.09
N CYS A 167 5.89 -18.98 2.49
CA CYS A 167 5.02 -18.00 1.83
C CYS A 167 5.79 -17.07 0.89
N ASP A 168 5.18 -16.74 -0.26
CA ASP A 168 5.59 -15.63 -1.13
C ASP A 168 4.71 -14.39 -0.96
N SER A 169 3.56 -14.55 -0.29
CA SER A 169 2.48 -13.56 -0.21
C SER A 169 1.93 -13.48 1.21
N ILE A 170 1.68 -12.26 1.69
CA ILE A 170 0.96 -12.00 2.95
C ILE A 170 -0.37 -11.31 2.66
N TYR A 171 -1.44 -11.81 3.26
CA TYR A 171 -2.78 -11.23 3.29
C TYR A 171 -3.11 -10.64 4.66
N ASN A 172 -4.03 -9.67 4.69
CA ASN A 172 -4.49 -8.95 5.89
C ASN A 172 -3.42 -8.07 6.55
N GLY A 173 -2.40 -7.65 5.80
CA GLY A 173 -1.24 -6.90 6.26
C GLY A 173 -0.23 -7.75 7.04
N LEU A 174 0.88 -7.14 7.44
CA LEU A 174 1.89 -7.73 8.33
C LEU A 174 2.10 -6.83 9.54
N SER A 175 1.86 -7.34 10.75
CA SER A 175 2.09 -6.62 12.00
C SER A 175 3.18 -7.27 12.87
N LEU A 176 4.30 -6.56 13.06
CA LEU A 176 5.41 -6.92 13.94
C LEU A 176 5.45 -5.92 15.11
N ILE A 177 4.75 -6.23 16.20
CA ILE A 177 4.49 -5.27 17.28
C ILE A 177 4.94 -5.85 18.63
N ASN A 178 5.62 -5.04 19.45
CA ASN A 178 6.05 -5.38 20.81
C ASN A 178 6.90 -6.66 20.88
N MET A 179 7.80 -6.85 19.91
CA MET A 179 8.61 -8.06 19.78
C MET A 179 10.09 -7.75 19.55
N SER A 180 10.94 -8.63 20.05
CA SER A 180 12.36 -8.67 19.71
C SER A 180 12.62 -9.90 18.85
N ALA A 181 13.21 -9.71 17.67
CA ALA A 181 13.58 -10.80 16.76
C ALA A 181 15.09 -10.77 16.49
N THR A 182 15.69 -11.94 16.34
CA THR A 182 17.03 -12.11 15.80
C THR A 182 17.00 -12.03 14.26
N PRO A 183 18.12 -11.73 13.59
CA PRO A 183 18.21 -11.82 12.13
C PRO A 183 17.81 -13.20 11.58
N GLN A 184 18.06 -14.27 12.35
CA GLN A 184 17.66 -15.63 11.97
C GLN A 184 16.13 -15.79 11.94
N GLU A 185 15.40 -15.28 12.94
CA GLU A 185 13.93 -15.33 12.97
C GLU A 185 13.31 -14.39 11.91
N LEU A 186 13.96 -13.26 11.61
CA LEU A 186 13.52 -12.37 10.54
C LEU A 186 13.76 -12.98 9.14
N SER A 187 14.76 -13.87 8.98
CA SER A 187 15.01 -14.55 7.70
C SER A 187 13.84 -15.42 7.23
N SER A 188 12.96 -15.84 8.14
CA SER A 188 11.69 -16.51 7.81
C SER A 188 10.73 -15.65 6.97
N LEU A 189 10.98 -14.34 6.83
CA LEU A 189 10.21 -13.41 5.98
C LEU A 189 10.93 -13.06 4.65
N SER A 190 12.10 -13.63 4.35
CA SER A 190 12.89 -13.23 3.18
C SER A 190 12.24 -13.58 1.84
N ASN A 191 11.43 -14.64 1.80
CA ASN A 191 10.71 -15.11 0.61
C ASN A 191 9.48 -14.24 0.25
N ILE A 192 9.06 -13.33 1.13
CA ILE A 192 7.86 -12.52 0.91
C ILE A 192 8.09 -11.52 -0.22
N GLN A 193 7.36 -11.70 -1.33
CA GLN A 193 7.37 -10.82 -2.51
C GLN A 193 6.29 -9.74 -2.43
N ILE A 194 5.12 -10.08 -1.89
CA ILE A 194 3.97 -9.18 -1.80
C ILE A 194 3.36 -9.15 -0.41
N ILE A 195 3.10 -7.94 0.09
CA ILE A 195 2.29 -7.70 1.29
C ILE A 195 1.01 -6.99 0.85
N LYS A 196 -0.12 -7.61 1.17
CA LYS A 196 -1.47 -7.14 0.87
C LYS A 196 -2.15 -6.73 2.17
N GLY A 197 -2.41 -5.44 2.34
CA GLY A 197 -2.71 -4.75 3.60
C GLY A 197 -1.49 -3.98 4.11
N SER A 198 -1.65 -3.23 5.21
CA SER A 198 -0.57 -2.40 5.76
C SER A 198 0.60 -3.23 6.33
N LEU A 199 1.82 -2.70 6.20
CA LEU A 199 3.01 -3.17 6.91
C LEU A 199 3.23 -2.29 8.15
N ASN A 200 3.18 -2.91 9.33
CA ASN A 200 3.17 -2.22 10.61
C ASN A 200 4.24 -2.81 11.55
N ILE A 201 5.30 -2.06 11.83
CA ILE A 201 6.42 -2.48 12.67
C ILE A 201 6.56 -1.50 13.83
N GLN A 202 6.28 -1.94 15.06
CA GLN A 202 6.29 -1.06 16.22
C GLN A 202 6.92 -1.66 17.48
N ASN A 203 7.63 -0.83 18.24
CA ASN A 203 8.22 -1.21 19.53
C ASN A 203 9.12 -2.47 19.40
N THR A 204 9.94 -2.50 18.34
CA THR A 204 10.83 -3.64 18.02
C THR A 204 12.31 -3.28 18.07
N ASN A 205 13.16 -4.31 18.07
CA ASN A 205 14.61 -4.20 17.96
C ASN A 205 15.13 -4.18 16.51
N ILE A 206 14.24 -4.14 15.51
CA ILE A 206 14.56 -4.25 14.07
C ILE A 206 15.35 -3.03 13.60
N GLN A 207 16.41 -3.25 12.83
CA GLN A 207 17.36 -2.20 12.42
C GLN A 207 17.03 -1.53 11.08
N ASN A 208 16.34 -2.25 10.18
CA ASN A 208 15.93 -1.80 8.84
C ASN A 208 15.04 -2.90 8.20
N LEU A 209 14.59 -2.69 6.96
CA LEU A 209 13.69 -3.61 6.24
C LEU A 209 14.40 -4.64 5.35
N SER A 210 15.74 -4.70 5.33
CA SER A 210 16.49 -5.59 4.41
C SER A 210 16.24 -7.09 4.61
N PHE A 211 15.65 -7.50 5.74
CA PHE A 211 15.21 -8.88 5.97
C PHE A 211 14.05 -9.31 5.04
N LEU A 212 13.30 -8.35 4.48
CA LEU A 212 12.31 -8.56 3.43
C LEU A 212 13.01 -8.63 2.05
N GLU A 213 13.93 -9.57 1.88
CA GLU A 213 14.87 -9.63 0.75
C GLU A 213 14.19 -9.57 -0.62
N HIS A 214 13.10 -10.34 -0.82
CA HIS A 214 12.38 -10.41 -2.09
C HIS A 214 11.19 -9.45 -2.21
N PHE A 215 10.99 -8.54 -1.25
CA PHE A 215 9.78 -7.71 -1.17
C PHE A 215 9.72 -6.65 -2.28
N GLN A 216 8.73 -6.82 -3.17
CA GLN A 216 8.55 -6.05 -4.39
C GLN A 216 7.28 -5.20 -4.37
N HIS A 217 6.22 -5.64 -3.68
CA HIS A 217 4.88 -5.08 -3.84
C HIS A 217 4.18 -4.87 -2.50
N LEU A 218 3.84 -3.61 -2.21
CA LEU A 218 2.97 -3.22 -1.10
C LEU A 218 1.61 -2.76 -1.65
N ARG A 219 0.54 -3.47 -1.32
CA ARG A 219 -0.83 -3.11 -1.72
C ARG A 219 -1.67 -2.81 -0.49
N ALA A 220 -2.42 -1.71 -0.49
CA ALA A 220 -3.40 -1.40 0.54
C ALA A 220 -4.73 -0.95 -0.07
N ASN A 221 -5.76 -0.84 0.77
CA ASN A 221 -7.06 -0.27 0.42
C ASN A 221 -7.49 0.58 1.62
N THR A 222 -7.13 1.86 1.59
CA THR A 222 -7.38 2.79 2.70
C THR A 222 -7.62 4.20 2.17
N LYS A 223 -8.41 5.02 2.86
CA LYS A 223 -8.66 6.38 2.42
C LYS A 223 -7.60 7.36 2.95
N ASP A 224 -7.36 7.28 4.25
CA ASP A 224 -6.55 8.19 5.04
C ASP A 224 -5.58 7.46 5.99
N GLY A 225 -5.70 6.13 6.11
CA GLY A 225 -4.86 5.31 6.98
C GLY A 225 -3.45 5.08 6.45
N VAL A 226 -2.59 4.57 7.33
CA VAL A 226 -1.16 4.36 7.06
C VAL A 226 -0.91 2.99 6.40
N ILE A 227 -0.18 2.99 5.28
CA ILE A 227 0.21 1.81 4.50
C ILE A 227 1.50 1.20 5.07
N LEU A 228 2.49 2.02 5.39
CA LEU A 228 3.72 1.62 6.09
C LEU A 228 3.82 2.40 7.41
N ASN A 229 3.78 1.72 8.54
CA ASN A 229 4.00 2.34 9.84
C ASN A 229 5.26 1.76 10.50
N LEU A 230 6.28 2.61 10.65
CA LEU A 230 7.50 2.32 11.41
C LEU A 230 7.52 3.28 12.61
N GLN A 231 7.18 2.77 13.80
CA GLN A 231 6.98 3.59 14.99
C GLN A 231 7.71 3.03 16.22
N ASN A 232 8.37 3.88 17.01
CA ASN A 232 9.02 3.48 18.28
C ASN A 232 10.04 2.32 18.13
N ASN A 233 10.81 2.28 17.04
CA ASN A 233 11.83 1.25 16.81
C ASN A 233 13.22 1.86 17.07
N PRO A 234 13.72 1.88 18.32
CA PRO A 234 14.88 2.66 18.70
C PRO A 234 16.19 2.18 18.05
N ASN A 235 16.24 0.96 17.54
CA ASN A 235 17.40 0.41 16.83
C ASN A 235 17.36 0.66 15.31
N MET A 236 16.27 1.21 14.77
CA MET A 236 16.06 1.34 13.34
C MET A 236 16.81 2.54 12.78
N THR A 237 17.87 2.30 12.00
CA THR A 237 18.78 3.33 11.47
C THR A 237 18.60 3.60 9.96
N ARG A 238 17.93 2.71 9.22
CA ARG A 238 17.69 2.84 7.77
C ARG A 238 16.34 2.27 7.37
N LEU A 239 15.80 2.72 6.23
CA LEU A 239 14.72 2.00 5.54
C LEU A 239 15.27 0.72 4.89
N ALA A 240 16.19 0.87 3.93
CA ALA A 240 16.82 -0.22 3.19
C ALA A 240 15.82 -1.12 2.44
N PHE A 241 14.99 -0.50 1.58
CA PHE A 241 14.18 -1.25 0.62
C PHE A 241 15.08 -1.87 -0.47
N SER A 242 15.24 -3.19 -0.46
CA SER A 242 16.12 -3.88 -1.41
C SER A 242 15.53 -3.98 -2.83
N ASN A 243 14.23 -4.30 -2.94
CA ASN A 243 13.61 -4.71 -4.21
C ASN A 243 12.20 -4.11 -4.44
N LEU A 244 11.79 -3.08 -3.69
CA LEU A 244 10.44 -2.51 -3.79
C LEU A 244 10.22 -1.83 -5.15
N THR A 245 9.29 -2.37 -5.95
CA THR A 245 8.96 -1.89 -7.30
C THR A 245 7.57 -1.29 -7.43
N SER A 246 6.70 -1.47 -6.44
CA SER A 246 5.37 -0.88 -6.45
C SER A 246 4.78 -0.73 -5.04
N ILE A 247 4.31 0.47 -4.75
CA ILE A 247 3.27 0.73 -3.73
C ILE A 247 1.98 1.01 -4.50
N LYS A 248 0.83 0.50 -4.03
CA LYS A 248 -0.49 0.81 -4.60
C LYS A 248 -1.55 0.91 -3.52
N ASN A 249 -2.40 1.93 -3.63
CA ASN A 249 -3.69 1.99 -2.97
C ASN A 249 -4.81 1.59 -3.96
N ALA A 250 -5.64 0.61 -3.60
CA ALA A 250 -6.82 0.24 -4.38
C ALA A 250 -7.95 1.28 -4.25
N ASN A 251 -7.91 2.12 -3.20
CA ASN A 251 -8.80 3.26 -3.07
C ASN A 251 -8.26 4.44 -3.89
N LEU A 252 -8.94 4.77 -4.99
CA LEU A 252 -8.57 5.87 -5.89
C LEU A 252 -8.74 7.27 -5.26
N ASP A 253 -9.55 7.39 -4.21
CA ASP A 253 -9.70 8.60 -3.41
C ASP A 253 -8.76 8.60 -2.18
N GLY A 254 -7.81 7.66 -2.11
CA GLY A 254 -7.05 7.33 -0.92
C GLY A 254 -5.56 7.63 -1.00
N TYR A 255 -5.01 8.18 0.09
CA TYR A 255 -3.60 8.55 0.19
C TYR A 255 -2.69 7.36 0.49
N GLN A 256 -1.44 7.41 0.02
CA GLN A 256 -0.43 6.41 0.33
C GLN A 256 0.45 6.89 1.48
N ASN A 257 -0.15 6.93 2.67
CA ASN A 257 0.44 7.50 3.86
C ASN A 257 1.47 6.54 4.48
N PHE A 258 2.69 7.04 4.69
CA PHE A 258 3.75 6.39 5.47
C PHE A 258 3.90 7.12 6.82
N ASN A 259 4.28 6.40 7.87
CA ASN A 259 4.61 6.97 9.17
C ASN A 259 6.00 6.52 9.59
N LEU A 260 6.93 7.47 9.75
CA LEU A 260 8.30 7.24 10.19
C LEU A 260 8.49 8.06 11.48
N GLU A 261 8.34 7.41 12.63
CA GLU A 261 8.14 8.12 13.90
C GLU A 261 8.92 7.46 15.05
N ASN A 262 9.71 8.25 15.78
CA ASN A 262 10.44 7.80 16.98
C ASN A 262 11.32 6.56 16.71
N LEU A 263 12.12 6.64 15.65
CA LEU A 263 13.11 5.65 15.23
C LEU A 263 14.47 5.94 15.92
N HIS A 264 15.57 5.31 15.50
CA HIS A 264 16.90 5.67 16.04
C HIS A 264 17.20 7.16 15.76
N PRO A 265 17.88 7.91 16.65
CA PRO A 265 18.23 9.31 16.40
C PRO A 265 19.01 9.54 15.10
N ASP A 266 19.79 8.56 14.65
CA ASP A 266 20.53 8.59 13.38
C ASP A 266 19.82 7.87 12.23
N PHE A 267 18.49 7.65 12.35
CA PHE A 267 17.69 7.14 11.25
C PHE A 267 17.74 8.10 10.05
N CYS A 268 18.14 7.56 8.90
CA CYS A 268 18.22 8.31 7.66
C CYS A 268 17.61 7.57 6.47
N VAL A 269 17.19 8.37 5.49
CA VAL A 269 16.65 7.96 4.19
C VAL A 269 17.56 8.54 3.11
N THR A 270 17.86 7.77 2.07
CA THR A 270 18.72 8.24 0.96
C THR A 270 17.94 9.10 -0.04
N MET A 271 18.66 9.85 -0.89
CA MET A 271 18.02 10.55 -2.02
C MET A 271 17.28 9.58 -2.94
N ASP A 272 17.84 8.41 -3.22
CA ASP A 272 17.22 7.41 -4.10
C ASP A 272 15.96 6.78 -3.48
N GLU A 273 15.95 6.57 -2.14
CA GLU A 273 14.76 6.16 -1.41
C GLU A 273 13.68 7.25 -1.47
N PHE A 274 14.02 8.53 -1.29
CA PHE A 274 13.07 9.64 -1.47
C PHE A 274 12.55 9.74 -2.91
N HIS A 275 13.41 9.61 -3.93
CA HIS A 275 12.99 9.60 -5.32
C HIS A 275 12.03 8.45 -5.62
N GLY A 276 12.32 7.24 -5.14
CA GLY A 276 11.44 6.08 -5.28
C GLY A 276 10.07 6.30 -4.63
N LEU A 277 10.05 6.78 -3.39
CA LEU A 277 8.80 7.06 -2.66
C LEU A 277 7.99 8.19 -3.32
N ALA A 278 8.64 9.23 -3.83
CA ALA A 278 7.98 10.30 -4.59
C ALA A 278 7.42 9.83 -5.94
N LEU A 279 8.13 8.95 -6.66
CA LEU A 279 7.62 8.30 -7.89
C LEU A 279 6.40 7.40 -7.62
N PHE A 280 6.28 6.86 -6.41
CA PHE A 280 5.11 6.11 -5.98
C PHE A 280 3.97 6.98 -5.43
N ASP A 281 4.11 8.31 -5.35
CA ASP A 281 3.12 9.22 -4.73
C ASP A 281 2.85 8.88 -3.25
N VAL A 282 3.94 8.69 -2.48
CA VAL A 282 3.90 8.50 -1.02
C VAL A 282 3.85 9.83 -0.29
N SER A 283 2.91 9.95 0.64
CA SER A 283 2.79 11.06 1.60
C SER A 283 3.22 10.59 2.99
N PHE A 284 3.61 11.52 3.87
CA PHE A 284 4.03 11.19 5.24
C PHE A 284 3.06 11.79 6.28
N VAL A 285 2.75 11.00 7.31
CA VAL A 285 2.00 11.45 8.51
C VAL A 285 2.97 12.06 9.52
N ASN A 286 4.08 11.37 9.77
CA ASN A 286 5.27 11.91 10.43
C ASN A 286 6.50 11.48 9.63
N LEU A 287 7.48 12.39 9.52
CA LEU A 287 8.76 12.17 8.85
C LEU A 287 9.92 12.50 9.80
N HIS A 288 10.10 11.68 10.84
CA HIS A 288 11.21 11.79 11.79
C HIS A 288 12.46 11.13 11.20
N ALA A 289 12.99 11.73 10.13
CA ALA A 289 14.10 11.21 9.34
C ALA A 289 15.13 12.28 8.98
N LYS A 290 16.34 11.83 8.68
CA LYS A 290 17.46 12.64 8.19
C LYS A 290 17.82 12.21 6.76
N LEU A 291 18.54 13.06 6.03
CA LEU A 291 19.15 12.65 4.76
C LEU A 291 20.45 11.90 5.07
N CYS A 292 20.65 10.73 4.47
CA CYS A 292 21.90 9.98 4.64
C CYS A 292 23.09 10.71 4.01
N ALA A 293 24.25 10.70 4.67
CA ALA A 293 25.48 11.27 4.12
C ALA A 293 26.03 10.47 2.92
N ASP A 294 25.72 9.16 2.85
CA ASP A 294 26.16 8.28 1.77
C ASP A 294 25.72 8.82 0.40
N GLY A 295 26.69 9.12 -0.45
CA GLY A 295 26.45 9.62 -1.80
C GLY A 295 26.39 11.15 -1.94
N ILE A 296 26.47 11.91 -0.83
CA ILE A 296 26.72 13.37 -0.83
C ILE A 296 28.21 13.64 -1.06
N GLU A 297 28.69 13.20 -2.21
CA GLU A 297 29.89 13.75 -2.84
C GLU A 297 29.43 14.80 -3.86
N GLU A 298 30.25 15.81 -4.17
CA GLU A 298 30.03 16.71 -5.31
C GLU A 298 30.23 15.94 -6.64
N LYS A 299 29.31 15.02 -6.92
CA LYS A 299 29.13 14.41 -8.23
C LYS A 299 28.69 15.50 -9.20
N GLU A 300 29.04 15.35 -10.48
CA GLU A 300 28.62 16.29 -11.52
C GLU A 300 27.09 16.50 -11.45
N ALA A 301 26.68 17.74 -11.17
CA ALA A 301 25.31 18.20 -10.93
C ALA A 301 24.64 17.94 -9.55
N GLN A 302 25.38 17.54 -8.50
CA GLN A 302 24.94 17.68 -7.10
C GLN A 302 25.64 18.87 -6.42
N CYS A 303 24.85 19.79 -5.84
CA CYS A 303 25.35 21.07 -5.34
C CYS A 303 24.91 21.37 -3.91
N ILE A 304 25.85 21.77 -3.06
CA ILE A 304 25.56 22.31 -1.73
C ILE A 304 25.25 23.82 -1.86
N PHE A 305 24.08 24.25 -1.38
CA PHE A 305 23.70 25.66 -1.42
C PHE A 305 24.48 26.49 -0.39
N LYS A 306 25.04 27.61 -0.84
CA LYS A 306 25.69 28.65 0.00
C LYS A 306 25.09 30.01 -0.29
N SER A 307 25.07 30.38 -1.57
CA SER A 307 24.45 31.58 -2.11
C SER A 307 24.17 31.38 -3.61
N MET A 308 23.23 32.13 -4.17
CA MET A 308 22.95 32.13 -5.62
C MET A 308 24.19 32.51 -6.46
N LYS A 309 25.04 33.38 -5.93
CA LYS A 309 26.31 33.77 -6.54
C LYS A 309 27.32 32.61 -6.60
N GLU A 310 27.44 31.81 -5.54
CA GLU A 310 28.39 30.68 -5.46
C GLU A 310 27.87 29.38 -6.07
N LEU A 311 26.55 29.25 -6.29
CA LEU A 311 25.95 28.08 -6.93
C LEU A 311 26.57 27.84 -8.33
N PRO A 312 26.95 26.61 -8.70
CA PRO A 312 27.33 26.28 -10.08
C PRO A 312 26.21 26.49 -11.10
N ASP A 313 26.55 26.63 -12.37
CA ASP A 313 25.57 26.84 -13.46
C ASP A 313 24.79 25.56 -13.85
N ILE A 314 25.26 24.39 -13.40
CA ILE A 314 24.65 23.07 -13.65
C ILE A 314 24.49 22.33 -12.31
N CYS A 315 23.29 22.43 -11.74
CA CYS A 315 22.88 21.72 -10.54
C CYS A 315 21.52 21.04 -10.78
N PHE A 316 21.48 19.71 -10.80
CA PHE A 316 20.24 18.93 -10.87
C PHE A 316 19.65 18.72 -9.47
N ILE A 317 20.53 18.57 -8.48
CA ILE A 317 20.18 18.40 -7.07
C ILE A 317 20.82 19.55 -6.28
N ILE A 318 20.01 20.25 -5.48
CA ILE A 318 20.49 21.21 -4.49
C ILE A 318 20.24 20.67 -3.08
N ILE A 319 21.24 20.78 -2.21
CA ILE A 319 21.19 20.40 -0.80
C ILE A 319 21.35 21.67 0.05
N GLY A 320 20.43 21.92 0.97
CA GLY A 320 20.34 23.13 1.78
C GLY A 320 19.22 24.07 1.35
N ASP A 321 18.94 25.07 2.18
CA ASP A 321 17.83 26.01 1.98
C ASP A 321 18.11 26.99 0.84
N LEU A 322 17.41 26.85 -0.28
CA LEU A 322 17.52 27.71 -1.45
C LEU A 322 16.81 29.04 -1.19
N LYS A 323 17.59 30.13 -1.11
CA LYS A 323 17.10 31.48 -0.83
C LYS A 323 17.39 32.40 -2.01
N ILE A 324 16.34 33.05 -2.52
CA ILE A 324 16.38 33.99 -3.65
C ILE A 324 15.86 35.34 -3.16
N GLY A 325 16.76 36.30 -2.97
CA GLY A 325 16.46 37.65 -2.50
C GLY A 325 16.55 38.72 -3.58
N SER A 326 16.23 39.95 -3.20
CA SER A 326 16.50 41.15 -4.01
C SER A 326 17.99 41.24 -4.34
N GLY A 327 18.34 41.23 -5.62
CA GLY A 327 19.71 41.23 -6.14
C GLY A 327 20.14 39.88 -6.71
N ASP A 328 19.47 38.78 -6.37
CA ASP A 328 19.78 37.45 -6.90
C ASP A 328 19.18 37.20 -8.29
N GLU A 329 18.40 38.14 -8.84
CA GLU A 329 17.76 38.00 -10.14
C GLU A 329 18.76 37.81 -11.31
N GLU A 330 20.01 38.27 -11.16
CA GLU A 330 21.07 38.03 -12.15
C GLU A 330 21.56 36.56 -12.19
N PHE A 331 21.28 35.77 -11.14
CA PHE A 331 21.77 34.40 -11.00
C PHE A 331 20.71 33.32 -11.28
N ILE A 332 19.45 33.68 -11.57
CA ILE A 332 18.33 32.71 -11.70
C ILE A 332 18.54 31.65 -12.78
N ALA A 333 19.32 31.96 -13.83
CA ALA A 333 19.61 31.03 -14.92
C ALA A 333 20.31 29.74 -14.44
N LYS A 334 21.00 29.78 -13.29
CA LYS A 334 21.64 28.62 -12.65
C LYS A 334 20.64 27.56 -12.17
N LEU A 335 19.39 27.97 -11.93
CA LEU A 335 18.31 27.10 -11.47
C LEU A 335 17.55 26.43 -12.64
N GLN A 336 17.90 26.73 -13.90
CA GLN A 336 17.24 26.17 -15.09
C GLN A 336 17.26 24.63 -15.14
N TYR A 337 18.25 24.02 -14.49
CA TYR A 337 18.45 22.58 -14.45
C TYR A 337 18.03 21.93 -13.12
N LEU A 338 17.50 22.70 -12.16
CA LEU A 338 17.11 22.19 -10.85
C LEU A 338 15.94 21.20 -10.99
N VAL A 339 16.16 19.94 -10.60
CA VAL A 339 15.13 18.89 -10.58
C VAL A 339 14.66 18.61 -9.15
N TYR A 340 15.59 18.58 -8.20
CA TYR A 340 15.32 18.16 -6.81
C TYR A 340 16.00 19.09 -5.79
N LEU A 341 15.26 19.49 -4.75
CA LEU A 341 15.75 20.32 -3.64
C LEU A 341 15.60 19.57 -2.31
N PHE A 342 16.71 19.30 -1.63
CA PHE A 342 16.76 18.75 -0.28
C PHE A 342 17.00 19.89 0.72
N GLY A 343 15.93 20.57 1.10
CA GLY A 343 15.91 21.81 1.91
C GLY A 343 14.58 22.55 1.74
N SER A 344 14.52 23.81 2.18
CA SER A 344 13.40 24.72 1.93
C SER A 344 13.66 25.70 0.77
N LEU A 345 12.60 26.31 0.22
CA LEU A 345 12.66 27.34 -0.82
C LEU A 345 12.04 28.67 -0.35
N GLU A 346 12.86 29.72 -0.24
CA GLU A 346 12.41 31.10 0.04
C GLU A 346 12.67 32.02 -1.17
N ILE A 347 11.62 32.65 -1.71
CA ILE A 347 11.71 33.68 -2.75
C ILE A 347 11.14 34.98 -2.19
N ARG A 348 11.99 35.98 -1.97
CA ARG A 348 11.61 37.14 -1.15
C ARG A 348 12.07 38.50 -1.66
N ASN A 349 11.12 39.44 -1.74
CA ASN A 349 11.31 40.83 -2.14
C ASN A 349 12.01 41.01 -3.51
N THR A 350 11.89 40.03 -4.40
CA THR A 350 12.46 40.06 -5.76
C THR A 350 11.60 40.87 -6.72
N LYS A 351 12.18 41.19 -7.88
CA LYS A 351 11.53 41.76 -9.08
C LYS A 351 11.18 40.70 -10.12
N LEU A 352 11.08 39.43 -9.73
CA LEU A 352 10.76 38.34 -10.66
C LEU A 352 9.30 38.44 -11.09
N GLU A 353 9.06 38.54 -12.40
CA GLU A 353 7.71 38.58 -12.98
C GLU A 353 7.04 37.20 -12.97
N ASN A 354 7.84 36.13 -13.02
CA ASN A 354 7.40 34.73 -13.07
C ASN A 354 8.44 33.77 -12.47
N LEU A 355 8.06 32.50 -12.27
CA LEU A 355 8.93 31.42 -11.79
C LEU A 355 9.24 30.35 -12.86
N SER A 356 9.09 30.65 -14.16
CA SER A 356 9.22 29.65 -15.22
C SER A 356 10.65 29.15 -15.44
N PHE A 357 11.65 29.77 -14.82
CA PHE A 357 13.03 29.29 -14.81
C PHE A 357 13.21 27.97 -14.02
N MET A 358 12.19 27.50 -13.29
CA MET A 358 12.16 26.19 -12.63
C MET A 358 11.30 25.17 -13.41
N GLU A 359 11.30 25.20 -14.75
CA GLU A 359 10.38 24.39 -15.59
C GLU A 359 10.42 22.88 -15.29
N ILE A 360 11.63 22.32 -15.07
CA ILE A 360 11.83 20.88 -14.84
C ILE A 360 11.87 20.49 -13.36
N PHE A 361 11.65 21.44 -12.45
CA PHE A 361 11.69 21.21 -11.00
C PHE A 361 10.55 20.27 -10.59
N ARG A 362 10.86 19.19 -9.85
CA ARG A 362 9.91 18.11 -9.52
C ARG A 362 9.58 18.01 -8.04
N MET A 363 10.57 18.17 -7.17
CA MET A 363 10.44 17.78 -5.76
C MET A 363 11.17 18.73 -4.82
N ILE A 364 10.50 19.07 -3.72
CA ILE A 364 11.14 19.60 -2.51
C ILE A 364 11.03 18.53 -1.41
N VAL A 365 12.15 18.21 -0.77
CA VAL A 365 12.22 17.38 0.44
C VAL A 365 12.78 18.24 1.56
N SER A 366 11.91 18.73 2.43
CA SER A 366 12.28 19.51 3.60
C SER A 366 12.15 18.64 4.83
N LEU A 367 13.28 18.09 5.29
CA LEU A 367 13.31 17.32 6.54
C LEU A 367 13.51 18.24 7.73
N ASN A 368 13.31 17.69 8.91
CA ASN A 368 13.94 18.23 10.11
C ASN A 368 15.45 17.76 10.19
N GLY A 369 16.29 17.98 9.13
CA GLY A 369 17.78 17.81 9.01
C GLY A 369 18.73 19.01 8.57
N VAL A 370 19.38 19.82 9.45
CA VAL A 370 20.17 21.07 9.15
C VAL A 370 21.44 20.78 8.41
N PHE A 371 21.71 21.76 7.57
CA PHE A 371 23.04 22.13 7.15
C PHE A 371 23.85 22.94 8.19
N SER A 372 24.46 22.27 9.20
CA SER A 372 25.52 22.88 10.02
C SER A 372 26.89 22.26 9.73
N ALA A 373 27.69 22.92 8.90
CA ALA A 373 29.11 22.59 8.71
C ALA A 373 29.99 22.87 9.96
N GLU A 374 29.42 23.47 11.02
CA GLU A 374 30.10 23.73 12.28
C GLU A 374 30.02 22.55 13.26
N ARG A 375 31.08 21.72 13.27
CA ARG A 375 31.60 20.81 14.32
C ARG A 375 30.74 20.50 15.58
N ARG A 376 29.44 20.20 15.45
CA ARG A 376 28.60 19.63 16.52
C ARG A 376 27.67 18.49 16.06
N CYS A 377 27.74 18.09 14.79
CA CYS A 377 27.28 16.78 14.35
C CYS A 377 28.48 15.84 14.23
N LEU A 378 28.28 14.55 14.52
CA LEU A 378 29.20 13.50 14.10
C LEU A 378 29.22 13.45 12.56
N ILE A 379 30.34 13.02 11.98
CA ILE A 379 30.70 13.22 10.56
C ILE A 379 29.74 12.53 9.56
N GLU A 380 28.78 11.74 10.03
CA GLU A 380 27.96 10.82 9.23
C GLU A 380 26.47 11.26 9.10
N VAL A 381 26.02 12.37 9.72
CA VAL A 381 24.58 12.66 9.96
C VAL A 381 24.19 14.17 9.97
N ILE A 382 22.97 14.55 9.49
CA ILE A 382 22.47 15.95 9.18
C ILE A 382 21.10 16.26 9.92
N CYS A 383 20.87 17.36 10.72
CA CYS A 383 19.81 17.45 11.83
C CYS A 383 19.05 18.84 12.18
N PHE A 384 17.82 19.19 11.68
CA PHE A 384 16.92 20.45 11.65
C PHE A 384 17.04 21.65 12.64
N GLN A 385 16.94 22.86 12.06
CA GLN A 385 16.15 24.00 12.51
C GLN A 385 14.68 23.62 12.36
N GLU A 386 13.94 23.53 13.45
CA GLU A 386 12.49 23.35 13.37
C GLU A 386 11.79 24.61 12.81
N THR A 387 10.68 24.39 12.09
CA THR A 387 9.64 25.40 11.77
C THR A 387 9.99 26.54 10.78
N GLN A 388 10.64 26.24 9.64
CA GLN A 388 10.46 27.06 8.43
C GLN A 388 9.47 26.39 7.46
N PRO A 389 8.45 27.09 6.95
CA PRO A 389 7.64 26.62 5.84
C PRO A 389 8.50 26.19 4.65
N VAL A 390 8.24 24.99 4.13
CA VAL A 390 8.99 24.34 3.04
C VAL A 390 9.10 25.22 1.79
N LEU A 391 8.07 26.02 1.54
CA LEU A 391 7.98 26.96 0.44
C LEU A 391 7.46 28.32 0.91
N GLN A 392 8.19 29.39 0.58
CA GLN A 392 7.81 30.77 0.87
C GLN A 392 7.96 31.65 -0.36
N ILE A 393 6.91 32.40 -0.70
CA ILE A 393 6.93 33.48 -1.71
C ILE A 393 6.41 34.74 -1.01
N ILE A 394 7.29 35.70 -0.71
CA ILE A 394 6.95 36.84 0.16
C ILE A 394 7.42 38.16 -0.46
N GLY A 395 6.51 39.12 -0.63
CA GLY A 395 6.87 40.51 -0.97
C GLY A 395 7.36 40.75 -2.40
N ASN A 396 7.31 39.74 -3.28
CA ASN A 396 7.64 39.86 -4.70
C ASN A 396 6.49 40.60 -5.43
N LYS A 397 6.62 41.93 -5.59
CA LYS A 397 5.51 42.79 -6.04
C LYS A 397 5.17 42.63 -7.52
N ASP A 398 6.18 42.29 -8.32
CA ASP A 398 6.07 42.21 -9.78
C ASP A 398 5.69 40.79 -10.24
N LEU A 399 5.62 39.82 -9.30
CA LEU A 399 5.34 38.42 -9.58
C LEU A 399 3.87 38.22 -9.97
N THR A 400 3.63 38.03 -11.27
CA THR A 400 2.29 37.81 -11.85
C THR A 400 1.98 36.34 -12.10
N ASN A 401 2.99 35.47 -12.21
CA ASN A 401 2.83 34.03 -12.40
C ASN A 401 3.73 33.22 -11.46
N SER A 402 3.16 32.65 -10.40
CA SER A 402 3.85 31.82 -9.42
C SER A 402 3.83 30.31 -9.72
N THR A 403 3.63 29.91 -10.98
CA THR A 403 3.60 28.48 -11.37
C THR A 403 5.02 27.89 -11.36
N PHE A 404 5.25 26.90 -10.49
CA PHE A 404 6.51 26.13 -10.44
C PHE A 404 6.53 25.03 -11.49
N GLY A 405 6.79 25.39 -12.75
CA GLY A 405 7.11 24.45 -13.82
C GLY A 405 6.23 23.19 -13.83
N ASN A 406 6.87 22.04 -13.64
CA ASN A 406 6.21 20.74 -13.47
C ASN A 406 6.46 20.12 -12.08
N MET A 407 6.39 20.93 -11.01
CA MET A 407 6.53 20.44 -9.62
C MET A 407 5.42 19.43 -9.31
N THR A 408 5.83 18.24 -8.87
CA THR A 408 4.93 17.10 -8.65
C THR A 408 4.75 16.75 -7.18
N VAL A 409 5.77 16.93 -6.33
CA VAL A 409 5.75 16.45 -4.94
C VAL A 409 6.41 17.45 -3.98
N ILE A 410 5.81 17.64 -2.81
CA ILE A 410 6.46 18.27 -1.65
C ILE A 410 6.45 17.24 -0.51
N VAL A 411 7.62 16.94 0.03
CA VAL A 411 7.83 16.03 1.17
C VAL A 411 8.27 16.86 2.38
N SER A 412 7.59 16.68 3.51
CA SER A 412 7.78 17.44 4.76
C SER A 412 7.43 16.62 6.00
#